data_AF-D4H0E3-F1
#
_entry.id   AF-D4H0E3-F1
#
_cell.length_a   1.000
_cell.length_b   1.000
_cell.length_c   1.000
_cell.angle_alpha   90.00
_cell.angle_beta   90.00
_cell.angle_gamma   90.00
#
_symmetry.space_group_name_H-M   'P 1'
#
loop_
_entity.id
_entity.type
_entity.pdbx_description
1 polymer ?
#
loop_
_entity_poly.entity_id
_entity_poly.type
_entity_poly.pdbx_seq_one_letter_code
_entity_poly.pdbx_strand_id
1 'polypeptide(L)' 'MAIQDKLPDRPLRVDELNELQTSGGFDSVTTNENPPLGEDHLFIRIGDVEHTLHYTEEKGWHKCGRRELE' A
#
# COMPACT_ATOMS: atom_id res chain seq x y z
N MET A 1 8.12 10.91 -6.65
CA MET A 1 8.55 9.67 -5.96
C MET A 1 7.35 8.76 -5.87
N ALA A 2 7.44 7.52 -6.34
CA ALA A 2 6.33 6.59 -6.24
C ALA A 2 6.28 6.02 -4.83
N ILE A 3 5.08 5.66 -4.37
CA ILE A 3 4.86 5.19 -3.01
C ILE A 3 5.68 3.92 -2.70
N GLN A 4 5.90 3.08 -3.73
CA GLN A 4 6.73 1.87 -3.69
C GLN A 4 8.19 2.16 -3.28
N ASP A 5 8.75 3.32 -3.64
CA ASP A 5 10.12 3.69 -3.26
C ASP A 5 10.25 4.02 -1.76
N LYS A 6 9.13 4.28 -1.09
CA LYS A 6 9.08 4.51 0.36
C LYS A 6 8.79 3.23 1.14
N LEU A 7 8.45 2.14 0.47
CA LEU A 7 8.10 0.89 1.12
C LEU A 7 9.34 0.00 1.28
N PRO A 8 9.45 -0.72 2.41
CA PRO A 8 10.53 -1.66 2.59
C PRO A 8 10.32 -2.91 1.72
N ASP A 9 11.37 -3.66 1.39
CA ASP A 9 11.32 -4.99 0.73
C ASP A 9 10.74 -6.09 1.66
N ARG A 10 9.67 -5.78 2.38
CA ARG A 10 8.93 -6.69 3.25
C ARG A 10 7.48 -6.19 3.41
N PRO A 11 6.58 -7.05 3.91
CA PRO A 11 5.25 -6.61 4.34
C PRO A 11 5.34 -5.44 5.32
N LEU A 12 4.49 -4.45 5.12
CA LEU A 12 4.38 -3.28 5.97
C LEU A 12 3.78 -3.69 7.30
N ARG A 13 4.36 -3.19 8.40
CA ARG A 13 3.79 -3.37 9.73
C ARG A 13 2.67 -2.35 9.96
N VAL A 14 1.79 -2.67 10.91
CA VAL A 14 0.74 -1.76 11.39
C VAL A 14 1.30 -0.39 11.78
N ASP A 15 2.47 -0.34 12.43
CA ASP A 15 3.11 0.94 12.78
C ASP A 15 3.52 1.75 11.54
N GLU A 16 4.12 1.11 10.54
CA GLU A 16 4.57 1.77 9.30
C GLU A 16 3.37 2.25 8.46
N LEU A 17 2.26 1.52 8.49
CA LEU A 17 1.00 1.95 7.89
C LEU A 17 0.44 3.19 8.54
N ASN A 18 0.46 3.23 9.88
CA ASN A 18 0.00 4.37 10.65
C ASN A 18 0.90 5.59 10.39
N GLU A 19 2.21 5.40 10.27
CA GLU A 19 3.13 6.46 9.83
C GLU A 19 2.80 6.96 8.41
N LEU A 20 2.47 6.07 7.47
CA LEU A 20 2.07 6.48 6.13
C LEU A 20 0.75 7.26 6.15
N GLN A 21 -0.25 6.80 6.89
CA GLN A 21 -1.52 7.52 7.08
C GLN A 21 -1.31 8.91 7.67
N THR A 22 -0.40 9.04 8.63
CA THR A 22 -0.10 10.32 9.29
C THR A 22 0.89 11.21 8.52
N SER A 23 1.55 10.68 7.48
CA SER A 23 2.56 11.39 6.67
C SER A 23 1.98 12.54 5.81
N GLY A 24 0.67 12.79 5.84
CA GLY A 24 0.01 13.93 5.19
C GLY A 24 0.03 13.91 3.66
N GLY A 25 0.55 12.83 3.05
CA GLY A 25 0.57 12.63 1.60
C GLY A 25 -0.51 11.70 1.07
N PHE A 26 -1.21 10.98 1.96
CA PHE A 26 -2.23 9.99 1.62
C PHE A 26 -3.49 10.26 2.43
N ASP A 27 -4.65 10.08 1.81
CA ASP A 27 -5.96 10.30 2.43
C ASP A 27 -6.33 9.12 3.33
N SER A 28 -6.06 7.90 2.85
CA SER A 28 -6.23 6.66 3.61
C SER A 28 -5.26 5.60 3.13
N VAL A 29 -4.78 4.75 4.04
CA VAL A 29 -3.91 3.61 3.71
C VAL A 29 -4.45 2.39 4.44
N THR A 30 -4.95 1.41 3.70
CA THR A 30 -5.48 0.16 4.23
C THR A 30 -4.64 -1.01 3.75
N THR A 31 -4.57 -2.07 4.55
CA THR A 31 -3.99 -3.34 4.10
C THR A 31 -4.97 -4.46 4.33
N ASN A 32 -4.74 -5.57 3.67
CA ASN A 32 -5.47 -6.78 3.99
C ASN A 32 -4.93 -7.35 5.31
N GLU A 33 -5.70 -7.25 6.40
CA GLU A 33 -5.29 -7.79 7.72
C GLU A 33 -5.17 -9.32 7.73
N ASN A 34 -5.68 -9.99 6.69
CA ASN A 34 -5.60 -11.44 6.51
C ASN A 34 -5.27 -11.75 5.04
N PRO A 35 -4.01 -11.55 4.61
CA PRO A 35 -3.61 -11.91 3.27
C PRO A 35 -3.69 -13.45 3.12
N PRO A 36 -4.23 -13.98 2.01
CA PRO A 36 -3.97 -15.37 1.66
C PRO A 36 -2.45 -15.57 1.61
N LEU A 37 -1.97 -16.68 2.20
CA LEU A 37 -0.56 -17.00 2.43
C LEU A 37 0.38 -16.46 1.33
N GLY A 38 1.13 -15.40 1.66
CA GLY A 38 2.19 -14.84 0.81
C GLY A 38 1.81 -13.64 -0.05
N GLU A 39 0.56 -13.12 0.02
CA GLU A 39 0.09 -12.02 -0.82
C GLU A 39 -0.34 -10.77 -0.03
N ASP A 40 0.62 -9.89 0.26
CA ASP A 40 0.35 -8.65 1.00
C ASP A 40 -0.15 -7.54 0.07
N HIS A 41 -1.36 -7.03 0.32
CA HIS A 41 -1.98 -5.99 -0.50
C HIS A 41 -2.13 -4.67 0.28
N LEU A 42 -1.68 -3.57 -0.33
CA LEU A 42 -1.89 -2.21 0.15
C LEU A 42 -2.90 -1.47 -0.73
N PHE A 43 -3.81 -0.78 -0.10
CA PHE A 43 -4.79 0.10 -0.72
C PHE A 43 -4.52 1.51 -0.23
N ILE A 44 -4.15 2.42 -1.12
CA ILE A 44 -3.74 3.77 -0.78
C ILE A 44 -4.62 4.75 -1.51
N ARG A 45 -5.45 5.45 -0.77
CA ARG A 45 -6.29 6.52 -1.28
C ARG A 45 -5.53 7.84 -1.27
N ILE A 46 -5.56 8.54 -2.40
CA ILE A 46 -4.99 9.87 -2.61
C ILE A 46 -6.05 10.69 -3.35
N GLY A 47 -6.82 11.50 -2.61
CA GLY A 47 -7.99 12.20 -3.14
C GLY A 47 -9.02 11.22 -3.70
N ASP A 48 -9.36 11.39 -4.98
CA ASP A 48 -10.33 10.55 -5.72
C ASP A 48 -9.70 9.34 -6.39
N VAL A 49 -8.44 9.01 -6.05
CA VAL A 49 -7.71 7.90 -6.65
C VAL A 49 -7.26 6.92 -5.58
N GLU A 50 -7.64 5.67 -5.73
CA GLU A 50 -7.12 4.55 -4.97
C GLU A 50 -6.02 3.83 -5.77
N HIS A 51 -4.85 3.68 -5.15
CA HIS A 51 -3.73 2.93 -5.67
C HIS A 51 -3.64 1.59 -4.93
N THR A 52 -3.58 0.50 -5.69
CA THR A 52 -3.39 -0.84 -5.14
C THR A 52 -1.96 -1.29 -5.37
N LEU A 53 -1.28 -1.62 -4.30
CA LEU A 53 0.04 -2.24 -4.30
C LEU A 53 -0.07 -3.69 -3.87
N HIS A 54 0.76 -4.52 -4.45
CA HIS A 54 0.93 -5.91 -4.10
C HIS A 54 2.39 -6.16 -3.76
N TYR A 55 2.64 -6.82 -2.64
CA TYR A 55 3.94 -7.31 -2.24
C TYR A 55 4.07 -8.77 -2.62
N THR A 56 5.21 -9.11 -3.23
CA THR A 56 5.62 -10.49 -3.51
C THR A 56 7.09 -10.64 -3.13
N GLU A 57 7.50 -11.80 -2.62
CA GLU A 57 8.90 -12.02 -2.25
C GLU A 57 9.87 -11.88 -3.44
N GLU A 58 9.40 -12.10 -4.66
CA GLU A 58 10.24 -12.00 -5.88
C GLU A 58 10.46 -10.56 -6.37
N LYS A 59 9.51 -9.64 -6.14
CA LYS A 59 9.53 -8.28 -6.71
C LYS A 59 9.39 -7.16 -5.68
N GLY A 60 9.14 -7.49 -4.42
CA GLY A 60 8.74 -6.51 -3.42
C GLY A 60 7.39 -5.87 -3.75
N TRP A 61 7.20 -4.64 -3.28
CA TRP A 61 6.00 -3.85 -3.53
C TRP A 61 5.94 -3.31 -4.95
N HIS A 62 4.89 -3.68 -5.67
CA HIS A 62 4.63 -3.19 -7.01
C HIS A 62 3.16 -2.78 -7.17
N LYS A 63 2.91 -1.80 -8.03
CA LYS A 63 1.54 -1.36 -8.36
C LYS A 63 0.83 -2.45 -9.15
N CYS A 64 -0.26 -2.95 -8.59
CA CYS A 64 -1.11 -3.96 -9.23
C CYS A 64 -2.37 -3.32 -9.83
N GLY A 65 -2.84 -2.20 -9.26
CA GLY A 65 -4.06 -1.55 -9.72
C GLY A 65 -4.13 -0.07 -9.39
N ARG A 66 -5.03 0.61 -10.10
CA ARG A 66 -5.49 1.95 -9.78
C ARG A 66 -6.99 1.98 -10.02
N ARG A 67 -7.74 2.46 -9.05
CA ARG A 67 -9.18 2.69 -9.13
C ARG A 67 -9.47 4.16 -8.91
N GLU A 68 -10.34 4.73 -9.73
CA GLU A 68 -10.91 6.06 -9.49
C GLU A 68 -12.15 5.87 -8.60
N LEU A 69 -12.23 6.64 -7.52
CA LEU A 69 -13.36 6.66 -6.59
C LEU A 69 -14.23 7.85 -6.97
N GLU A 70 -15.48 7.58 -7.37
CA GLU A 70 -16.50 8.58 -7.72
C GLU A 70 -17.21 9.16 -6.48
#